data_AF-A0A964MAR5-F1
#
_entry.id   AF-A0A964MAR5-F1
#
_cell.length_a   1.000
_cell.length_b   1.000
_cell.length_c   1.000
_cell.angle_alpha   90.00
_cell.angle_beta   90.00
_cell.angle_gamma   90.00
#
_symmetry.space_group_name_H-M   'P 1'
#
loop_
_entity.id
_entity.type
_entity.pdbx_description
1 polymer ?
#
loop_
_entity_poly.entity_id
_entity_poly.type
_entity_poly.pdbx_seq_one_letter_code
_entity_poly.pdbx_strand_id
1 'polypeptide(L)'
;MSRVNRALTIDPEHGGALAKQQEFAAALRDLTARHLKSGIDLYQQGRYGQALVDLKQALLLDPGSKPAAEYLAKANAQRASGRRDDLNDLYLKGINAYTQEEYEQAIAYWQQVMEIDPGHTNARRNIERARQKLRIISQ
;
A
#
# COMPACT_ATOMS: atom_id res chain seq x y z
N MET A 1 59.75 29.74 -27.29
CA MET A 1 58.60 29.82 -28.22
C MET A 1 57.86 28.48 -28.24
N SER A 2 57.15 28.14 -27.15
CA SER A 2 56.39 26.88 -27.06
C SER A 2 54.99 27.12 -27.59
N ARG A 3 54.61 26.40 -28.65
CA ARG A 3 53.27 26.42 -29.26
C ARG A 3 52.28 25.70 -28.33
N VAL A 4 51.95 26.30 -27.19
CA VAL A 4 50.84 25.86 -26.33
C VAL A 4 49.59 26.56 -26.80
N ASN A 5 49.08 26.17 -27.97
CA ASN A 5 47.81 26.69 -28.47
C ASN A 5 47.12 25.63 -29.34
N ARG A 6 46.78 24.47 -28.75
CA ARG A 6 45.85 23.52 -29.38
C ARG A 6 45.29 22.45 -28.42
N ALA A 7 44.58 22.86 -27.38
CA ALA A 7 43.72 21.95 -26.61
C ALA A 7 42.47 22.63 -26.05
N LEU A 8 41.90 23.58 -26.79
CA LEU A 8 40.52 24.05 -26.61
C LEU A 8 39.67 23.59 -27.80
N THR A 9 39.70 22.28 -28.06
CA THR A 9 38.54 21.59 -28.63
C THR A 9 37.65 21.21 -27.45
N ILE A 10 37.02 22.21 -26.84
CA ILE A 10 35.77 21.98 -26.12
C ILE A 10 34.80 21.60 -27.22
N ASP A 11 34.50 20.31 -27.29
CA ASP A 11 33.47 19.78 -28.14
C ASP A 11 32.16 20.55 -27.88
N PRO A 12 31.61 21.31 -28.84
CA PRO A 12 30.35 22.01 -28.68
C PRO A 12 29.18 21.08 -28.29
N GLU A 13 29.31 19.78 -28.55
CA GLU A 13 28.33 18.78 -28.14
C GLU A 13 28.28 18.54 -26.63
N HIS A 14 29.35 18.83 -25.88
CA HIS A 14 29.38 18.62 -24.43
C HIS A 14 28.45 19.58 -23.66
N GLY A 15 28.32 20.82 -24.13
CA GLY A 15 27.41 21.81 -23.52
C GLY A 15 25.93 21.41 -23.68
N GLY A 16 25.56 20.89 -24.85
CA GLY A 16 24.21 20.39 -25.11
C GLY A 16 23.88 19.11 -24.33
N ALA A 17 24.85 18.21 -24.15
CA ALA A 17 24.69 17.00 -23.35
C ALA A 17 24.48 17.31 -21.85
N LEU A 18 25.25 18.25 -21.29
CA LEU A 18 25.10 18.69 -19.91
C LEU A 18 23.75 19.37 -19.64
N ALA A 19 23.29 20.23 -20.56
CA ALA A 19 21.97 20.86 -20.45
C ALA A 19 20.84 19.82 -20.43
N LYS A 20 20.86 18.85 -21.36
CA LYS A 20 19.89 17.75 -21.41
C LYS A 20 19.92 16.89 -20.14
N GLN A 21 21.11 16.61 -19.61
CA GLN A 21 21.27 15.86 -18.36
C GLN A 21 20.67 16.62 -17.17
N GLN A 22 20.89 17.94 -17.10
CA GLN A 22 20.32 18.79 -16.05
C GLN A 22 18.80 18.88 -16.14
N GLU A 23 18.26 19.04 -17.35
CA GLU A 23 16.81 19.05 -17.60
C GLU A 23 16.16 17.73 -17.20
N PHE A 24 16.74 16.60 -17.59
CA PHE A 24 16.25 15.29 -17.20
C PHE A 24 16.29 15.10 -15.67
N ALA A 25 17.38 15.50 -15.03
CA ALA A 25 17.49 15.46 -13.57
C ALA A 25 16.48 16.39 -12.87
N ALA A 26 16.13 17.52 -13.48
CA ALA A 26 15.07 18.41 -12.96
C ALA A 26 13.68 17.78 -13.13
N ALA A 27 13.40 17.19 -14.29
CA ALA A 27 12.14 16.49 -14.54
C ALA A 27 11.92 15.31 -13.57
N LEU A 28 12.98 14.55 -13.29
CA LEU A 28 12.94 13.48 -12.28
C LEU A 28 12.65 14.04 -10.88
N ARG A 29 13.33 15.13 -10.48
CA ARG A 29 13.07 15.80 -9.19
C ARG A 29 11.63 16.27 -9.06
N ASP A 30 11.09 16.89 -10.10
CA ASP A 30 9.70 17.37 -10.12
C ASP A 30 8.71 16.20 -10.06
N LEU A 31 8.99 15.11 -10.79
CA LEU A 31 8.14 13.92 -10.76
C LEU A 31 8.16 13.26 -9.38
N THR A 32 9.33 13.12 -8.75
CA THR A 32 9.47 12.66 -7.36
C THR A 32 8.66 13.52 -6.42
N ALA A 33 8.77 14.85 -6.52
CA ALA A 33 8.06 15.79 -5.65
C ALA A 33 6.54 15.68 -5.80
N ARG A 34 6.03 15.47 -7.03
CA ARG A 34 4.60 15.26 -7.29
C ARG A 34 4.09 13.97 -6.66
N HIS A 35 4.78 12.85 -6.85
CA HIS A 35 4.40 11.59 -6.21
C HIS A 35 4.48 11.67 -4.69
N LEU A 36 5.51 12.30 -4.14
CA LEU A 36 5.64 12.49 -2.70
C LEU A 36 4.47 13.31 -2.15
N LYS A 37 4.16 14.45 -2.77
CA LYS A 37 3.05 15.30 -2.35
C LYS A 37 1.71 14.57 -2.42
N SER A 38 1.41 13.94 -3.56
CA SER A 38 0.18 13.16 -3.75
C SER A 38 0.05 12.05 -2.70
N GLY A 39 1.14 11.32 -2.44
CA GLY A 39 1.17 10.26 -1.45
C GLY A 39 0.88 10.76 -0.02
N ILE A 40 1.42 11.92 0.36
CA ILE A 40 1.15 12.55 1.66
C ILE A 40 -0.30 13.02 1.75
N ASP A 41 -0.82 13.69 0.71
CA ASP A 41 -2.20 14.19 0.67
C ASP A 41 -3.20 13.02 0.78
N LEU A 42 -2.95 11.92 0.08
CA LEU A 42 -3.74 10.68 0.16
C LEU A 42 -3.66 10.04 1.54
N TYR A 43 -2.49 10.07 2.19
CA TYR A 43 -2.35 9.58 3.56
C TYR A 43 -3.19 10.39 4.54
N GLN A 44 -3.18 11.72 4.42
CA GLN A 44 -3.96 12.62 5.27
C GLN A 44 -5.47 12.44 5.06
N GLN A 45 -5.89 12.06 3.85
CA GLN A 45 -7.28 11.70 3.55
C GLN A 45 -7.67 10.29 4.04
N GLY A 46 -6.78 9.56 4.70
CA GLY A 46 -7.00 8.17 5.14
C GLY A 46 -7.01 7.15 4.00
N ARG A 47 -6.67 7.56 2.76
CA ARG A 47 -6.65 6.71 1.57
C ARG A 47 -5.33 5.94 1.48
N TYR A 48 -5.04 5.17 2.52
CA TYR A 48 -3.73 4.52 2.72
C TYR A 48 -3.31 3.63 1.55
N GLY A 49 -4.24 2.92 0.91
CA GLY A 49 -3.94 2.07 -0.25
C GLY A 49 -3.36 2.86 -1.44
N GLN A 50 -3.91 4.04 -1.72
CA GLN A 50 -3.44 4.90 -2.81
C GLN A 50 -2.18 5.68 -2.41
N ALA A 51 -2.12 6.15 -1.16
CA ALA A 51 -0.91 6.76 -0.61
C ALA A 51 0.31 5.85 -0.79
N LEU A 52 0.16 4.54 -0.50
CA LEU A 52 1.21 3.55 -0.69
C LEU A 52 1.70 3.44 -2.13
N VAL A 53 0.85 3.66 -3.14
CA VAL A 53 1.24 3.62 -4.55
C VAL A 53 2.14 4.80 -4.87
N ASP A 54 1.69 6.01 -4.56
CA ASP A 54 2.44 7.24 -4.85
C ASP A 54 3.74 7.35 -4.04
N LEU A 55 3.73 6.97 -2.76
CA LEU A 55 4.94 6.96 -1.94
C LEU A 55 5.99 5.96 -2.44
N LYS A 56 5.56 4.81 -2.99
CA LYS A 56 6.47 3.86 -3.64
C LYS A 56 7.07 4.42 -4.93
N GLN A 57 6.28 5.15 -5.73
CA GLN A 57 6.81 5.81 -6.93
C GLN A 57 7.83 6.89 -6.56
N ALA A 58 7.57 7.69 -5.52
CA ALA A 58 8.52 8.66 -5.02
C ALA A 58 9.85 8.01 -4.58
N LEU A 59 9.79 6.88 -3.86
CA LEU A 59 10.99 6.13 -3.47
C LEU A 59 11.70 5.42 -4.63
N LEU A 60 10.96 5.02 -5.66
CA LEU A 60 11.57 4.43 -6.87
C LEU A 60 12.42 5.46 -7.61
N LEU A 61 11.96 6.72 -7.65
CA LEU A 61 12.63 7.84 -8.30
C LEU A 61 13.73 8.47 -7.42
N ASP A 62 13.52 8.52 -6.11
CA ASP A 62 14.51 8.95 -5.12
C ASP A 62 14.52 8.00 -3.91
N PRO A 63 15.37 6.95 -3.95
CA PRO A 63 15.51 6.00 -2.84
C PRO A 63 15.99 6.64 -1.53
N GLY A 64 16.58 7.84 -1.58
CA GLY A 64 17.07 8.59 -0.42
C GLY A 64 16.00 9.45 0.26
N SER A 65 14.78 9.49 -0.28
CA SER A 65 13.70 10.33 0.23
C SER A 65 13.20 9.87 1.60
N LYS A 66 13.76 10.45 2.66
CA LYS A 66 13.32 10.20 4.05
C LYS A 66 11.81 10.44 4.25
N PRO A 67 11.20 11.53 3.73
CA PRO A 67 9.77 11.74 3.87
C PRO A 67 8.95 10.63 3.21
N ALA A 68 9.33 10.20 2.00
CA ALA A 68 8.61 9.14 1.30
C ALA A 68 8.65 7.82 2.07
N ALA A 69 9.82 7.45 2.61
CA ALA A 69 9.99 6.26 3.44
C ALA A 69 9.17 6.31 4.74
N GLU A 70 9.17 7.45 5.43
CA GLU A 70 8.43 7.63 6.67
C GLU A 70 6.92 7.52 6.45
N TYR A 71 6.38 8.24 5.46
CA TYR A 71 4.95 8.17 5.15
C TYR A 71 4.55 6.80 4.61
N LEU A 72 5.43 6.09 3.88
CA LEU A 72 5.17 4.74 3.42
C LEU A 72 5.01 3.77 4.60
N ALA A 73 5.88 3.88 5.61
CA ALA A 73 5.78 3.08 6.82
C ALA A 73 4.48 3.37 7.59
N LYS A 74 4.15 4.65 7.78
CA LYS A 74 2.89 5.07 8.43
C LYS A 74 1.65 4.56 7.68
N ALA A 75 1.61 4.71 6.36
CA ALA A 75 0.49 4.26 5.54
C ALA A 75 0.32 2.72 5.58
N ASN A 76 1.42 1.96 5.60
CA ASN A 76 1.36 0.51 5.75
C ASN A 76 0.81 0.11 7.13
N ALA A 77 1.29 0.75 8.20
CA ALA A 77 0.82 0.49 9.56
C ALA A 77 -0.69 0.77 9.70
N GLN A 78 -1.15 1.92 9.19
CA GLN A 78 -2.56 2.29 9.24
C GLN A 78 -3.45 1.35 8.42
N ARG A 79 -3.01 0.98 7.21
CA ARG A 79 -3.74 0.00 6.39
C ARG A 79 -3.81 -1.37 7.06
N ALA A 80 -2.74 -1.81 7.71
CA ALA A 80 -2.72 -3.08 8.43
C ALA A 80 -3.63 -3.04 9.66
N SER A 81 -3.66 -1.92 10.40
CA SER A 81 -4.57 -1.73 11.54
C SER A 81 -6.02 -1.78 11.09
N GLY A 82 -6.40 -0.99 10.07
CA GLY A 82 -7.77 -0.98 9.57
C GLY A 82 -8.26 -2.36 9.12
N ARG A 83 -7.41 -3.14 8.43
CA ARG A 83 -7.74 -4.52 8.06
C ARG A 83 -7.92 -5.45 9.27
N ARG A 84 -7.19 -5.23 10.36
CA ARG A 84 -7.35 -6.00 11.61
C ARG A 84 -8.64 -5.62 12.33
N ASP A 85 -8.99 -4.35 12.34
CA ASP A 85 -10.23 -3.87 12.95
C ASP A 85 -11.45 -4.40 12.19
N ASP A 86 -11.43 -4.33 10.85
CA ASP A 86 -12.46 -4.92 9.98
C ASP A 86 -12.60 -6.43 10.21
N LEU A 87 -11.48 -7.14 10.33
CA LEU A 87 -11.46 -8.58 10.61
C LEU A 87 -12.11 -8.89 11.97
N ASN A 88 -11.76 -8.14 13.01
CA ASN A 88 -12.31 -8.33 14.35
C ASN A 88 -13.82 -8.05 14.39
N ASP A 89 -14.28 -6.97 13.76
CA ASP A 89 -15.71 -6.64 13.67
C ASP A 89 -16.51 -7.73 12.96
N LEU A 90 -16.02 -8.21 11.80
CA LEU A 90 -16.64 -9.33 11.07
C LEU A 90 -16.68 -10.60 11.93
N TYR A 91 -15.59 -10.91 12.64
CA TYR A 91 -15.55 -12.09 13.50
C TYR A 91 -16.57 -12.02 14.64
N LEU A 92 -16.72 -10.85 15.28
CA LEU A 92 -17.70 -10.61 16.33
C LEU A 92 -19.14 -10.64 15.81
N LYS A 93 -19.40 -10.09 14.61
CA LYS A 93 -20.70 -10.21 13.93
C LYS A 93 -21.09 -11.67 13.70
N GLY A 94 -20.14 -12.51 13.29
CA GLY A 94 -20.37 -13.94 13.16
C GLY A 94 -20.68 -14.62 14.50
N ILE A 95 -19.99 -14.22 15.58
CA ILE A 95 -20.31 -14.70 16.93
C ILE A 95 -21.73 -14.29 17.33
N ASN A 96 -22.11 -13.03 17.14
CA ASN A 96 -23.44 -12.54 17.49
C ASN A 96 -24.53 -13.31 16.73
N ALA A 97 -24.42 -13.41 15.39
CA ALA A 97 -25.35 -14.17 14.57
C ALA A 97 -25.46 -15.63 15.04
N TYR A 98 -24.34 -16.28 15.36
CA TYR A 98 -24.35 -17.65 15.89
C TYR A 98 -25.09 -17.76 17.22
N THR A 99 -24.92 -16.79 18.12
CA THR A 99 -25.63 -16.77 19.42
C THR A 99 -27.12 -16.53 19.28
N GLN A 100 -27.56 -15.87 18.19
CA GLN A 100 -28.96 -15.73 17.82
C GLN A 100 -29.48 -16.91 16.99
N GLU A 101 -28.71 -17.98 16.85
CA GLU A 101 -29.02 -19.16 16.02
C GLU A 101 -29.18 -18.86 14.51
N GLU A 102 -28.72 -17.69 14.05
CA GLU A 102 -28.68 -17.28 12.65
C GLU A 102 -27.43 -17.87 11.96
N TYR A 103 -27.39 -19.20 11.82
CA TYR A 103 -26.17 -19.91 11.44
C TYR A 103 -25.68 -19.61 10.02
N GLU A 104 -26.55 -19.41 9.03
CA GLU A 104 -26.14 -19.02 7.68
C GLU A 104 -25.44 -17.65 7.68
N GLN A 105 -26.01 -16.69 8.42
CA GLN A 105 -25.46 -15.35 8.55
C GLN A 105 -24.12 -15.38 9.29
N ALA A 106 -23.99 -16.20 10.33
CA ALA A 106 -22.74 -16.41 11.03
C ALA A 106 -21.65 -16.97 10.11
N ILE A 107 -21.99 -17.96 9.27
CA ILE A 107 -21.08 -18.53 8.27
C ILE A 107 -20.62 -17.46 7.28
N ALA A 108 -21.54 -16.63 6.77
CA ALA A 108 -21.21 -15.57 5.82
C ALA A 108 -20.20 -14.56 6.40
N TYR A 109 -20.40 -14.12 7.64
CA TYR A 109 -19.44 -13.21 8.30
C TYR A 109 -18.06 -13.85 8.49
N TRP A 110 -18.01 -15.12 8.93
CA TRP A 110 -16.74 -15.82 9.10
C TRP A 110 -16.05 -16.18 7.78
N GLN A 111 -16.79 -16.35 6.68
CA GLN A 111 -16.21 -16.48 5.35
C GLN A 111 -15.49 -15.20 4.93
N GLN A 112 -16.07 -14.02 5.19
CA GLN A 112 -15.41 -12.74 4.93
C GLN A 112 -14.13 -12.57 5.78
N VAL A 113 -14.14 -13.03 7.04
CA VAL A 113 -12.91 -13.09 7.86
C VAL A 113 -11.83 -13.93 7.17
N MET A 114 -12.21 -15.07 6.59
CA MET A 114 -11.27 -15.96 5.89
C MET A 114 -10.81 -15.43 4.53
N GLU A 115 -11.55 -14.52 3.90
CA GLU A 115 -11.08 -13.79 2.70
C GLU A 115 -9.96 -12.80 3.05
N ILE A 116 -10.03 -12.17 4.23
CA ILE A 116 -9.02 -11.23 4.72
C ILE A 116 -7.81 -11.96 5.30
N ASP A 117 -8.05 -13.00 6.12
CA ASP A 117 -7.06 -13.88 6.73
C ASP A 117 -7.43 -15.37 6.51
N PRO A 118 -6.95 -15.98 5.41
CA PRO A 118 -7.17 -17.40 5.14
C PRO A 118 -6.65 -18.34 6.25
N GLY A 119 -5.73 -17.85 7.09
CA GLY A 119 -5.16 -18.58 8.23
C GLY A 119 -6.03 -18.57 9.49
N HIS A 120 -7.18 -17.88 9.50
CA HIS A 120 -7.97 -17.66 10.71
C HIS A 120 -8.69 -18.93 11.23
N THR A 121 -7.98 -19.72 12.04
CA THR A 121 -8.42 -21.05 12.53
C THR A 121 -9.75 -21.01 13.30
N ASN A 122 -9.99 -19.96 14.10
CA ASN A 122 -11.22 -19.85 14.88
C ASN A 122 -12.47 -19.67 14.02
N ALA A 123 -12.38 -18.85 12.96
CA ALA A 123 -13.49 -18.64 12.02
C ALA A 123 -13.84 -19.95 11.30
N ARG A 124 -12.82 -20.67 10.81
CA ARG A 124 -12.99 -21.98 10.17
C ARG A 124 -13.70 -22.99 11.09
N ARG A 125 -13.25 -23.12 12.33
CA ARG A 125 -13.88 -24.02 13.31
C ARG A 125 -15.33 -23.63 13.60
N ASN A 126 -15.61 -22.34 13.70
CA ASN A 126 -16.95 -21.85 13.97
C ASN A 126 -17.90 -22.07 12.78
N ILE A 127 -17.43 -21.91 11.53
CA ILE A 127 -18.18 -22.27 10.32
C ILE A 127 -18.58 -23.74 10.35
N GLU A 128 -17.66 -24.65 10.68
CA GLU A 128 -17.97 -26.09 10.75
C GLU A 128 -19.02 -26.42 11.81
N ARG A 129 -18.96 -25.74 12.97
CA ARG A 129 -19.98 -25.87 14.03
C ARG A 129 -21.35 -25.35 13.58
N ALA A 130 -21.39 -24.18 12.93
CA ALA A 130 -22.64 -23.62 12.39
C ALA A 130 -23.26 -24.51 11.31
N ARG A 131 -22.44 -25.06 10.41
CA ARG A 131 -22.88 -26.04 9.40
C ARG A 131 -23.47 -27.30 10.02
N GLN A 132 -22.89 -27.79 11.12
CA GLN A 132 -23.45 -28.92 11.88
C GLN A 132 -24.84 -28.58 12.44
N LYS A 133 -25.01 -27.40 13.05
CA LYS A 133 -26.30 -26.94 13.57
C LYS A 133 -27.38 -26.84 12.49
N LEU A 134 -27.04 -26.28 11.34
CA LEU A 134 -27.97 -26.19 10.21
C LEU A 134 -28.45 -27.56 9.72
N ARG A 135 -27.54 -28.54 9.63
CA ARG A 135 -27.92 -29.90 9.24
C ARG A 135 -28.86 -30.58 10.25
N ILE A 136 -28.78 -30.21 11.53
CA ILE A 136 -29.64 -30.76 12.57
C ILE A 136 -31.03 -30.12 12.51
N ILE A 137 -31.10 -28.81 12.23
CA ILE A 137 -32.37 -28.05 12.21
C ILE A 137 -33.15 -28.25 10.90
N SER A 138 -32.45 -28.56 9.81
CA SER A 138 -33.08 -28.83 8.50
C SER A 138 -33.61 -30.26 8.31
N GLN A 139 -33.57 -31.09 9.37
CA GLN A 139 -34.14 -32.45 9.42
C GLN A 139 -35.44 -32.43 10.21
#